data_AF-A0AAV8V6M9-F1
#
_entry.id   AF-A0AAV8V6M9-F1
#
_cell.length_a   1.000
_cell.length_b   1.000
_cell.length_c   1.000
_cell.angle_alpha   90.00
_cell.angle_beta   90.00
_cell.angle_gamma   90.00
#
_symmetry.space_group_name_H-M   'P 1'
#
loop_
_entity.id
_entity.type
_entity.pdbx_description
1 polymer ?
#
loop_
_entity_poly.entity_id
_entity_poly.type
_entity_poly.pdbx_seq_one_letter_code
_entity_poly.pdbx_strand_id
1 'polypeptide(L)'
;MKVKCCTQVFSRQVGVTMKKILTWKSQVNLDPGAIDTSTLILFLDTLFDSLNSSQKSGPPGKPLKASVTSESDHITFWYKCIKVFKGMRFYAHKQKKFVSVPTLKNFIHTLRGFIYISKKLLDIHPKKFILLRVFQQDALENFFWMYQKL
;
A
#
# COMPACT_ATOMS: atom_id res chain seq x y z
N MET A 1 11.97 6.45 -13.71
CA MET A 1 10.59 6.26 -13.20
C MET A 1 10.42 7.06 -11.91
N LYS A 2 9.37 7.87 -11.74
CA LYS A 2 9.21 8.76 -10.55
C LYS A 2 8.19 8.19 -9.56
N VAL A 3 8.61 7.24 -8.71
CA VAL A 3 7.76 6.64 -7.65
C VAL A 3 7.19 7.71 -6.72
N LYS A 4 7.96 8.79 -6.45
CA LYS A 4 7.54 9.95 -5.68
C LYS A 4 6.19 10.52 -6.13
N CYS A 5 5.99 10.70 -7.44
CA CYS A 5 4.74 11.27 -7.97
C CYS A 5 3.54 10.37 -7.66
N CYS A 6 3.68 9.06 -7.86
CA CYS A 6 2.62 8.11 -7.54
C CYS A 6 2.30 8.12 -6.04
N THR A 7 3.31 8.11 -5.16
CA THR A 7 3.09 8.14 -3.70
C THR A 7 2.44 9.43 -3.21
N GLN A 8 2.68 10.57 -3.88
CA GLN A 8 2.04 11.85 -3.54
C GLN A 8 0.56 11.86 -3.92
N VAL A 9 0.22 11.32 -5.10
CA VAL A 9 -1.17 11.21 -5.57
C VAL A 9 -1.97 10.25 -4.68
N PHE A 10 -1.43 9.08 -4.36
CA PHE A 10 -2.07 8.09 -3.49
C PHE A 10 -1.73 8.29 -2.01
N SER A 11 -1.77 9.53 -1.52
CA SER A 11 -1.40 9.85 -0.14
C SER A 11 -2.61 9.99 0.79
N ARG A 12 -2.39 9.74 2.08
CA ARG A 12 -3.38 9.97 3.14
C ARG A 12 -3.99 11.36 3.09
N GLN A 13 -3.16 12.38 2.84
CA GLN A 13 -3.61 13.77 2.81
C GLN A 13 -4.64 13.98 1.71
N VAL A 14 -4.37 13.48 0.49
CA VAL A 14 -5.31 13.55 -0.63
C VAL A 14 -6.62 12.85 -0.29
N GLY A 15 -6.55 11.60 0.16
CA GLY A 15 -7.74 10.81 0.49
C GLY A 15 -8.59 11.43 1.62
N VAL A 16 -7.98 11.90 2.70
CA VAL A 16 -8.68 12.54 3.81
C VAL A 16 -9.29 13.88 3.38
N THR A 17 -8.55 14.70 2.64
CA THR A 17 -9.07 16.00 2.16
C THR A 17 -10.27 15.80 1.24
N MET A 18 -10.20 14.88 0.28
CA MET A 18 -11.34 14.55 -0.58
C MET A 18 -12.56 14.13 0.24
N LYS A 19 -12.37 13.22 1.21
CA LYS A 19 -13.46 12.75 2.07
C LYS A 19 -14.06 13.88 2.93
N LYS A 20 -13.23 14.80 3.46
CA LYS A 20 -13.69 15.95 4.23
C LYS A 20 -14.51 16.94 3.40
N ILE A 21 -14.03 17.28 2.20
CA ILE A 21 -14.73 18.19 1.27
C ILE A 21 -16.14 17.66 0.99
N LEU A 22 -16.26 16.36 0.69
CA LEU A 22 -17.54 15.70 0.42
C LEU A 22 -18.45 15.67 1.65
N THR A 23 -17.90 15.36 2.83
CA THR A 23 -18.68 15.23 4.07
C THR A 23 -19.21 16.57 4.55
N TRP A 24 -18.40 17.63 4.43
CA TRP A 24 -18.76 18.98 4.91
C TRP A 24 -19.53 19.80 3.87
N LYS A 25 -19.82 19.25 2.69
CA LYS A 25 -20.47 19.95 1.57
C LYS A 25 -19.85 21.34 1.33
N SER A 26 -18.52 21.41 1.40
CA SER A 26 -17.82 22.68 1.18
C SER A 26 -18.10 23.21 -0.23
N GLN A 27 -17.92 24.51 -0.48
CA GLN A 27 -18.22 25.19 -1.76
C GLN A 27 -17.47 24.65 -2.99
N VAL A 28 -16.63 23.62 -2.83
CA VAL A 28 -15.98 22.90 -3.91
C VAL A 28 -16.92 21.81 -4.41
N ASN A 29 -17.38 21.95 -5.67
CA ASN A 29 -18.20 20.96 -6.37
C ASN A 29 -17.37 19.72 -6.72
N LEU A 30 -17.15 18.83 -5.74
CA LEU A 30 -16.67 17.47 -5.98
C LEU A 30 -17.87 16.55 -6.23
N ASP A 31 -17.75 15.70 -7.25
CA ASP A 31 -18.73 14.65 -7.54
C ASP A 31 -18.92 13.73 -6.31
N PRO A 32 -20.17 13.43 -5.88
CA PRO A 32 -20.41 12.54 -4.74
C PRO A 32 -19.72 11.17 -4.84
N GLY A 33 -19.58 10.63 -6.06
CA GLY A 33 -18.85 9.38 -6.36
C GLY A 33 -17.35 9.48 -6.12
N ALA A 34 -16.79 10.69 -5.94
CA ALA A 34 -15.40 10.86 -5.52
C ALA A 34 -15.11 10.26 -4.12
N ILE A 35 -16.16 9.93 -3.33
CA ILE A 35 -16.01 9.21 -2.06
C ILE A 35 -15.34 7.85 -2.25
N ASP A 36 -15.65 7.13 -3.32
CA ASP A 36 -15.09 5.82 -3.64
C ASP A 36 -13.61 5.95 -4.00
N THR A 37 -13.26 7.00 -4.75
CA THR A 37 -11.88 7.33 -5.08
C THR A 37 -11.09 7.67 -3.81
N SER A 38 -11.66 8.46 -2.89
CA SER A 38 -11.02 8.77 -1.62
C SER A 38 -10.75 7.51 -0.78
N THR A 39 -11.69 6.57 -0.79
CA THR A 39 -11.59 5.30 -0.08
C THR A 39 -10.50 4.42 -0.68
N LEU A 40 -10.43 4.35 -2.01
CA LEU A 40 -9.37 3.64 -2.72
C LEU A 40 -7.98 4.25 -2.43
N ILE A 41 -7.85 5.58 -2.45
CA ILE A 41 -6.59 6.27 -2.16
C ILE A 41 -6.12 5.95 -0.74
N LEU A 42 -7.00 6.03 0.26
CA LEU A 42 -6.66 5.72 1.64
C LEU A 42 -6.27 4.24 1.84
N PHE A 43 -6.96 3.34 1.14
CA PHE A 43 -6.61 1.93 1.12
C PHE A 43 -5.21 1.69 0.55
N LEU A 44 -4.89 2.31 -0.60
CA LEU A 44 -3.59 2.18 -1.24
C LEU A 44 -2.45 2.82 -0.42
N ASP A 45 -2.67 4.01 0.17
CA ASP A 45 -1.71 4.65 1.08
C ASP A 45 -1.38 3.74 2.26
N THR A 46 -2.40 3.18 2.90
CA THR A 46 -2.23 2.28 4.06
C THR A 46 -1.50 1.01 3.65
N LEU A 47 -1.84 0.44 2.49
CA LEU A 47 -1.18 -0.73 1.95
C LEU A 47 0.29 -0.49 1.66
N PHE A 48 0.61 0.62 1.00
CA PHE A 48 1.98 0.99 0.69
C PHE A 48 2.80 1.21 1.97
N ASP A 49 2.26 1.94 2.93
CA ASP A 49 2.90 2.15 4.24
C ASP A 49 3.14 0.81 4.97
N SER A 50 2.20 -0.13 4.88
CA SER A 50 2.31 -1.47 5.48
C SER A 50 3.40 -2.35 4.89
N LEU A 51 3.98 -1.97 3.75
CA LEU A 51 5.03 -2.73 3.05
C LEU A 51 6.35 -1.96 2.98
N ASN A 52 6.39 -0.70 3.42
CA ASN A 52 7.55 0.19 3.31
C ASN A 52 7.95 0.79 4.67
N SER A 53 7.86 -0.03 5.72
CA SER A 53 8.25 0.37 7.06
C SER A 53 9.77 0.27 7.26
N SER A 54 10.33 1.31 7.86
CA SER A 54 11.76 1.45 8.21
C SER A 54 11.98 1.75 9.69
N GLN A 55 10.90 1.87 10.45
CA GLN A 55 10.91 2.20 11.87
C GLN A 55 10.09 1.17 12.65
N LYS A 56 10.45 0.99 13.92
CA LYS A 56 9.76 0.04 14.80
C LYS A 56 8.30 0.45 15.05
N SER A 57 8.08 1.72 15.37
CA SER A 57 6.76 2.31 15.56
C SER A 57 6.36 3.17 14.36
N GLY A 58 5.06 3.19 14.07
CA GLY A 58 4.48 4.07 13.07
C GLY A 58 4.12 5.44 13.65
N PRO A 59 4.03 6.49 12.81
CA PRO A 59 3.59 7.79 13.27
C PRO A 59 2.09 7.78 13.64
N PRO A 60 1.62 8.76 14.42
CA PRO A 60 0.22 8.87 14.80
C PRO A 60 -0.75 8.78 13.62
N GLY A 61 -1.74 7.88 13.74
CA GLY A 61 -2.75 7.66 12.70
C GLY A 61 -2.28 6.86 11.48
N LYS A 62 -1.03 6.38 11.44
CA LYS A 62 -0.53 5.42 10.44
C LYS A 62 0.12 4.23 11.14
N PRO A 63 -0.64 3.44 11.93
CA PRO A 63 -0.09 2.36 12.76
C PRO A 63 0.58 1.26 11.92
N LEU A 64 0.14 1.05 10.68
CA LEU A 64 0.74 0.08 9.77
C LEU A 64 2.00 0.61 9.07
N LYS A 65 2.38 1.88 9.24
CA LYS A 65 3.70 2.37 8.82
C LYS A 65 4.77 2.04 9.86
N ALA A 66 4.73 0.82 10.38
CA ALA A 66 5.53 0.34 11.50
C ALA A 66 6.15 -1.02 11.14
N SER A 67 7.08 -1.50 11.97
CA SER A 67 7.59 -2.86 11.80
C SER A 67 6.51 -3.90 12.07
N VAL A 68 6.62 -5.06 11.42
CA VAL A 68 5.73 -6.19 11.70
C VAL A 68 6.18 -6.87 12.99
N THR A 69 5.26 -7.04 13.94
CA THR A 69 5.43 -7.84 15.17
C THR A 69 4.31 -8.87 15.27
N SER A 70 4.43 -9.81 16.21
CA SER A 70 3.40 -10.83 16.48
C SER A 70 2.05 -10.23 16.87
N GLU A 71 2.06 -9.05 17.48
CA GLU A 71 0.87 -8.33 17.96
C GLU A 71 0.35 -7.30 16.95
N SER A 72 1.09 -7.06 15.87
CA SER A 72 0.74 -6.02 14.91
C SER A 72 -0.37 -6.46 13.95
N ASP A 73 -1.20 -5.50 13.51
CA ASP A 73 -2.35 -5.77 12.65
C ASP A 73 -2.00 -6.07 11.17
N HIS A 74 -0.71 -6.10 10.80
CA HIS A 74 -0.26 -6.23 9.42
C HIS A 74 -0.83 -7.47 8.73
N ILE A 75 -0.70 -8.65 9.35
CA ILE A 75 -1.14 -9.92 8.75
C ILE A 75 -2.66 -9.89 8.49
N THR A 76 -3.44 -9.46 9.49
CA THR A 76 -4.90 -9.32 9.38
C THR A 76 -5.27 -8.34 8.27
N PHE A 77 -4.56 -7.21 8.18
CA PHE A 77 -4.77 -6.22 7.13
C PHE A 77 -4.41 -6.76 5.74
N TRP A 78 -3.33 -7.52 5.58
CA TRP A 78 -2.95 -8.12 4.30
C TRP A 78 -3.95 -9.15 3.80
N TYR A 79 -4.55 -9.95 4.70
CA TYR A 79 -5.65 -10.83 4.31
C TYR A 79 -6.86 -10.05 3.77
N LYS A 80 -7.20 -8.90 4.40
CA LYS A 80 -8.24 -8.00 3.88
C LYS A 80 -7.87 -7.45 2.50
N CYS A 81 -6.63 -7.02 2.31
CA CYS A 81 -6.13 -6.51 1.02
C CYS A 81 -6.23 -7.57 -0.08
N ILE A 82 -5.85 -8.82 0.21
CA ILE A 82 -5.99 -9.94 -0.75
C ILE A 82 -7.45 -10.13 -1.15
N LYS A 83 -8.40 -10.05 -0.21
CA LYS A 83 -9.85 -10.16 -0.50
C LYS A 83 -10.30 -9.03 -1.42
N VAL A 84 -9.90 -7.80 -1.14
CA VAL A 84 -10.20 -6.62 -1.98
C VAL A 84 -9.64 -6.80 -3.39
N PHE A 85 -8.36 -7.18 -3.52
CA PHE A 85 -7.74 -7.37 -4.84
C PHE A 85 -8.35 -8.48 -5.67
N LYS A 86 -8.84 -9.55 -5.06
CA LYS A 86 -9.58 -10.60 -5.79
C LYS A 86 -10.91 -10.10 -6.34
N GLY A 87 -11.52 -9.09 -5.71
CA GLY A 87 -12.78 -8.49 -6.16
C GLY A 87 -12.60 -7.39 -7.22
N MET A 88 -11.39 -6.86 -7.40
CA MET A 88 -11.13 -5.78 -8.35
C MET A 88 -11.18 -6.28 -9.80
N ARG A 89 -11.85 -5.51 -10.65
CA ARG A 89 -11.94 -5.73 -12.09
C ARG A 89 -11.60 -4.43 -12.82
N PHE A 90 -10.92 -4.55 -13.95
CA PHE A 90 -10.55 -3.39 -14.77
C PHE A 90 -11.28 -3.43 -16.09
N TYR A 91 -11.95 -2.34 -16.43
CA TYR A 91 -12.63 -2.20 -17.71
C TYR A 91 -11.74 -1.43 -18.68
N ALA A 92 -11.42 -2.04 -19.82
CA ALA A 92 -10.65 -1.39 -20.88
C ALA A 92 -11.61 -0.76 -21.89
N HIS A 93 -11.84 0.55 -21.80
CA HIS A 93 -12.76 1.27 -22.69
C HIS A 93 -12.45 1.04 -24.18
N LYS A 94 -11.16 1.02 -24.56
CA LYS A 94 -10.73 0.77 -25.94
C LYS A 94 -11.14 -0.61 -26.46
N GLN A 95 -11.18 -1.63 -25.59
CA GLN A 95 -11.52 -3.00 -25.96
C GLN A 95 -12.97 -3.36 -25.61
N LYS A 96 -13.71 -2.43 -24.98
CA LYS A 96 -15.08 -2.59 -24.47
C LYS A 96 -15.30 -3.85 -23.61
N LYS A 97 -14.27 -4.32 -22.91
CA LYS A 97 -14.31 -5.54 -22.08
C LYS A 97 -13.54 -5.40 -20.78
N PHE A 98 -13.87 -6.26 -19.82
CA PHE A 98 -13.02 -6.44 -18.64
C PHE A 98 -11.72 -7.13 -19.03
N VAL A 99 -10.61 -6.62 -18.52
CA VAL A 99 -9.26 -7.14 -18.77
C VAL A 99 -8.65 -7.64 -17.47
N SER A 100 -7.83 -8.69 -17.60
CA SER A 100 -7.02 -9.18 -16.49
C SER A 100 -5.75 -8.35 -16.40
N VAL A 101 -5.47 -7.82 -15.21
CA VAL A 101 -4.25 -7.05 -14.94
C VAL A 101 -3.29 -7.93 -14.13
N PRO A 102 -2.13 -8.31 -14.70
CA PRO A 102 -1.21 -9.23 -14.03
C PRO A 102 -0.65 -8.65 -12.73
N THR A 103 -0.58 -7.31 -12.63
CA THR A 103 -0.10 -6.61 -11.43
C THR A 103 -0.84 -7.03 -10.17
N LEU A 104 -2.18 -7.13 -10.18
CA LEU A 104 -2.91 -7.55 -8.98
C LEU A 104 -2.65 -9.00 -8.61
N LYS A 105 -2.54 -9.89 -9.61
CA LYS A 105 -2.22 -11.31 -9.39
C LYS A 105 -0.85 -11.44 -8.70
N ASN A 106 0.15 -10.72 -9.21
CA ASN A 106 1.49 -10.73 -8.65
C ASN A 106 1.52 -10.08 -7.27
N PHE A 107 0.78 -8.99 -7.05
CA PHE A 107 0.72 -8.33 -5.75
C PHE A 107 0.05 -9.20 -4.68
N ILE A 108 -1.00 -9.95 -5.03
CA ILE A 108 -1.59 -10.97 -4.16
C ILE A 108 -0.55 -12.03 -3.78
N HIS A 109 0.28 -12.46 -4.74
CA HIS A 109 1.37 -13.39 -4.46
C HIS A 109 2.40 -12.78 -3.49
N THR A 110 2.81 -11.52 -3.70
CA THR A 110 3.70 -10.78 -2.78
C THR A 110 3.14 -10.72 -1.37
N LEU A 111 1.85 -10.36 -1.21
CA LEU A 111 1.21 -10.31 0.11
C LEU A 111 1.18 -11.68 0.80
N ARG A 112 0.94 -12.77 0.06
CA ARG A 112 1.01 -14.13 0.61
C ARG A 112 2.42 -14.49 1.05
N GLY A 113 3.43 -14.09 0.28
CA GLY A 113 4.84 -14.25 0.63
C GLY A 113 5.18 -13.52 1.94
N PHE A 114 4.77 -12.26 2.08
CA PHE A 114 4.97 -11.50 3.31
C PHE A 114 4.25 -12.10 4.51
N ILE A 115 3.02 -12.57 4.35
CA ILE A 115 2.31 -13.31 5.42
C ILE A 115 3.10 -14.54 5.84
N TYR A 116 3.57 -15.33 4.89
CA TYR A 116 4.32 -16.56 5.16
C TYR A 116 5.63 -16.28 5.87
N ILE A 117 6.46 -15.37 5.35
CA ILE A 117 7.75 -15.00 5.93
C ILE A 117 7.55 -14.40 7.32
N SER A 118 6.56 -13.52 7.48
CA SER A 118 6.32 -12.86 8.76
C SER A 118 5.94 -13.87 9.83
N LYS A 119 5.04 -14.82 9.53
CA LYS A 119 4.70 -15.91 10.44
C LYS A 119 5.92 -16.73 10.80
N LYS A 120 6.67 -17.23 9.81
CA LYS A 120 7.85 -18.07 10.06
C LYS A 120 8.90 -17.40 10.91
N LEU A 121 9.22 -16.13 10.65
CA LEU A 121 10.24 -15.40 11.42
C LEU A 121 9.76 -15.06 12.84
N LEU A 122 8.49 -14.67 13.01
CA LEU A 122 7.95 -14.32 14.31
C LEU A 122 7.61 -15.55 15.17
N ASP A 123 7.31 -16.70 14.56
CA ASP A 123 7.15 -17.97 15.29
C ASP A 123 8.48 -18.40 15.94
N ILE A 124 9.61 -18.20 15.25
CA ILE A 124 10.96 -18.51 15.77
C ILE A 124 11.42 -17.42 16.74
N HIS A 125 11.09 -16.16 16.47
CA HIS A 125 11.54 -14.99 17.23
C HIS A 125 10.39 -14.05 17.60
N PRO A 126 9.52 -14.42 18.55
CA PRO A 126 8.28 -13.69 18.83
C PRO A 126 8.50 -12.28 19.38
N LYS A 127 9.62 -12.04 20.08
CA LYS A 127 9.94 -10.70 20.64
C LYS A 127 10.64 -9.77 19.65
N LYS A 128 10.85 -10.20 18.39
CA LYS A 128 11.52 -9.42 17.35
C LYS A 128 10.50 -8.77 16.43
N PHE A 129 11.01 -7.99 15.48
CA PHE A 129 10.22 -7.26 14.52
C PHE A 129 10.85 -7.36 13.14
N ILE A 130 10.04 -7.14 12.10
CA ILE A 130 10.46 -7.21 10.70
C ILE A 130 10.29 -5.84 10.06
N LEU A 131 11.36 -5.33 9.45
CA LEU A 131 11.33 -4.13 8.62
C LEU A 131 11.09 -4.55 7.18
N LEU A 132 10.01 -4.07 6.56
CA LEU A 132 9.64 -4.54 5.23
C LEU A 132 10.37 -3.79 4.12
N ARG A 133 10.88 -2.58 4.40
CA ARG A 133 11.70 -1.83 3.45
C ARG A 133 12.92 -2.62 2.96
N VAL A 134 13.50 -3.49 3.79
CA VAL A 134 14.71 -4.25 3.42
C VAL A 134 14.44 -5.33 2.37
N PHE A 135 13.18 -5.69 2.13
CA PHE A 135 12.79 -6.64 1.07
C PHE A 135 12.61 -5.97 -0.29
N GLN A 136 12.69 -4.64 -0.37
CA GLN A 136 12.52 -3.90 -1.61
C GLN A 136 13.84 -3.82 -2.39
N GLN A 137 13.75 -3.74 -3.71
CA GLN A 137 14.91 -3.60 -4.60
C GLN A 137 15.52 -2.19 -4.58
N ASP A 138 14.92 -1.23 -3.87
CA ASP A 138 15.34 0.16 -3.79
C ASP A 138 16.85 0.32 -3.49
N ALA A 139 17.42 -0.49 -2.61
CA ALA A 139 18.85 -0.44 -2.30
C ALA A 139 19.73 -0.77 -3.51
N LEU A 140 19.32 -1.75 -4.31
CA LEU A 140 20.02 -2.17 -5.53
C LEU A 140 19.84 -1.12 -6.65
N GLU A 141 18.65 -0.54 -6.78
CA GLU A 141 18.42 0.55 -7.74
C GLU A 141 19.27 1.79 -7.40
N ASN A 142 19.34 2.15 -6.12
CA ASN A 142 20.19 3.25 -5.65
C ASN A 142 21.68 2.97 -5.94
N PHE A 143 22.12 1.72 -5.76
CA PHE A 143 23.49 1.31 -6.11
C PHE A 143 23.76 1.49 -7.61
N PHE A 144 22.88 1.01 -8.49
CA PHE A 144 23.06 1.20 -9.94
C PHE A 144 23.10 2.66 -10.36
N TRP A 145 22.31 3.52 -9.72
CA TRP A 145 22.33 4.95 -9.99
C TRP A 145 23.68 5.60 -9.65
N MET A 146 24.42 5.09 -8.66
CA MET A 146 25.76 5.59 -8.35
C MET A 146 26.75 5.32 -9.50
N TYR A 147 26.67 4.16 -10.16
CA TYR A 147 27.57 3.84 -11.28
C TYR A 147 27.26 4.61 -12.56
N GLN A 148 26.00 4.98 -12.78
CA GLN A 148 25.64 5.80 -13.96
C GLN A 148 26.10 7.26 -13.86
N LYS A 149 26.58 7.69 -12.69
CA LYS A 149 27.05 9.05 -12.42
C LYS A 149 28.57 9.22 -12.43
N LEU A 150 29.31 8.13 -12.57
CA LEU A 150 30.75 8.10 -12.81
C LEU A 150 30.99 8.13 -14.32
#